data_AF-A0A2P8QMS8-F1
#
_entry.id   AF-A0A2P8QMS8-F1
#
_cell.length_a   1.000
_cell.length_b   1.000
_cell.length_c   1.000
_cell.angle_alpha   90.00
_cell.angle_beta   90.00
_cell.angle_gamma   90.00
#
_symmetry.space_group_name_H-M   'P 1'
#
loop_
_entity.id
_entity.type
_entity.pdbx_description
1 polymer ?
#
loop_
_entity_poly.entity_id
_entity_poly.type
_entity_poly.pdbx_seq_one_letter_code
_entity_poly.pdbx_strand_id
1 'polypeptide(L)'
;MGLIVMAIATTLIFRASRNEAIASTRTQTGDSLAVAEGGVARILTLMTKPENSVLLTRNYDPIDSKTGKNYLGADGIPKTSDDTTIAINEWITPITFPCLPSVSPNITALTGSNSIGNGQFQLLAYRYDNLKQTGTFLISGQNDNSIVYLAVTVAISVTIQDFPGAISTHTTFDPDRIEIQTRRIAGKNANIYFDPVTAFNISNLNGYAIKGGTNRSQYLAAIGSASDTTDTSIDGTIFACKLQLNFPFTAQGTDLGDITDPRFSLLSLPLTGTSGQITHYQTNKIDITDKVINVDTTAGPVYLYIKGSYLNKEGFHLRGDSKIRNIRTDGQLPRVGDLRIIILYSGSGTPQSAYLYNTACIQNAFLYNRDADFKLETSGDGCESPGNSNLDGVVWAEDLQNTNTNNTGINISDNVLSLSDLANSFNLYTNNKIGSIQKWQRYKL
;
A
#
# COMPACT_ATOMS: atom_id res chain seq x y z
N MET A 1 25.34 -37.13 70.66
CA MET A 1 25.81 -35.79 70.23
C MET A 1 26.46 -35.80 68.85
N GLY A 2 27.44 -36.67 68.55
CA GLY A 2 28.12 -36.70 67.22
C GLY A 2 27.23 -36.97 66.00
N LEU A 3 26.24 -37.87 66.11
CA LEU A 3 25.29 -38.17 65.02
C LEU A 3 24.34 -37.00 64.70
N ILE A 4 23.96 -36.21 65.70
CA ILE A 4 23.07 -35.05 65.54
C ILE A 4 23.84 -33.91 64.85
N VAL A 5 25.11 -33.71 65.21
CA VAL A 5 25.98 -32.71 64.57
C VAL A 5 26.27 -33.07 63.10
N MET A 6 26.45 -34.35 62.77
CA MET A 6 26.57 -34.81 61.37
C MET A 6 25.28 -34.60 60.56
N ALA A 7 24.11 -34.87 61.15
CA ALA A 7 22.82 -34.65 60.50
C ALA A 7 22.56 -33.16 60.22
N ILE A 8 22.96 -32.27 61.14
CA ILE A 8 22.90 -30.82 60.97
C ILE A 8 23.90 -30.34 59.91
N ALA A 9 25.14 -30.87 59.93
CA ALA A 9 26.16 -30.53 58.93
C ALA A 9 25.75 -30.96 57.51
N THR A 10 25.21 -32.16 57.34
CA THR A 10 24.71 -32.65 56.05
C THR A 10 23.52 -31.83 55.55
N THR A 11 22.54 -31.50 56.41
CA THR A 11 21.43 -30.63 56.01
C THR A 11 21.88 -29.21 55.64
N LEU A 12 22.90 -28.65 56.31
CA LEU A 12 23.48 -27.37 55.94
C LEU A 12 24.19 -27.41 54.58
N ILE A 13 24.94 -28.48 54.29
CA ILE A 13 25.60 -28.68 53.00
C ILE A 13 24.56 -28.84 51.88
N PHE A 14 23.50 -29.62 52.09
CA PHE A 14 22.40 -29.78 51.12
C PHE A 14 21.63 -28.47 50.89
N ARG A 15 21.45 -27.65 51.92
CA ARG A 15 20.82 -26.31 51.76
C ARG A 15 21.75 -25.35 51.02
N ALA A 16 23.06 -25.37 51.32
CA ALA A 16 24.05 -24.54 50.65
C ALA A 16 24.15 -24.89 49.16
N SER A 17 24.26 -26.17 48.80
CA SER A 17 24.31 -26.62 47.40
C SER A 17 23.03 -26.29 46.64
N ARG A 18 21.86 -26.42 47.29
CA ARG A 18 20.57 -26.02 46.70
C ARG A 18 20.48 -24.51 46.47
N ASN A 19 20.98 -23.70 47.41
CA ASN A 19 21.00 -22.25 47.28
C ASN A 19 21.97 -21.80 46.17
N GLU A 20 23.14 -22.43 46.07
CA GLU A 20 24.11 -22.19 45.00
C GLU A 20 23.53 -22.57 43.63
N ALA A 21 22.85 -23.71 43.51
CA ALA A 21 22.17 -24.11 42.28
C ALA A 21 21.05 -23.14 41.87
N ILE A 22 20.26 -22.64 42.83
CA ILE A 22 19.21 -21.63 42.57
C ILE A 22 19.84 -20.29 42.16
N ALA A 23 20.91 -19.86 42.84
CA ALA A 23 21.62 -18.64 42.50
C ALA A 23 22.25 -18.73 41.10
N SER A 24 22.93 -19.83 40.79
CA SER A 24 23.51 -20.11 39.47
C SER A 24 22.44 -20.10 38.38
N THR A 25 21.31 -20.80 38.59
CA THR A 25 20.18 -20.78 37.64
C THR A 25 19.63 -19.36 37.43
N ARG A 26 19.54 -18.55 38.49
CA ARG A 26 19.08 -17.16 38.40
C ARG A 26 20.05 -16.28 37.62
N THR A 27 21.36 -16.42 37.86
CA THR A 27 22.41 -15.69 37.12
C THR A 27 22.36 -16.07 35.64
N GLN A 28 22.37 -17.36 35.32
CA GLN A 28 22.26 -17.85 33.93
C GLN A 28 20.99 -17.36 33.24
N THR A 29 19.86 -17.31 33.95
CA THR A 29 18.60 -16.76 33.42
C THR A 29 18.68 -15.24 33.18
N GLY A 30 19.38 -14.50 34.04
CA GLY A 30 19.65 -13.08 33.87
C GLY A 30 20.55 -12.80 32.66
N ASP A 31 21.60 -13.59 32.50
CA ASP A 31 22.53 -13.47 31.37
C ASP A 31 21.84 -13.82 30.04
N SER A 32 21.05 -14.90 30.00
CA SER A 32 20.26 -15.24 28.82
C SER A 32 19.20 -14.19 28.48
N LEU A 33 18.65 -13.50 29.48
CA LEU A 33 17.77 -12.36 29.26
C LEU A 33 18.55 -11.21 28.62
N ALA A 34 19.70 -10.82 29.16
CA ALA A 34 20.54 -9.77 28.57
C ALA A 34 20.95 -10.09 27.12
N VAL A 35 21.25 -11.37 26.84
CA VAL A 35 21.50 -11.87 25.48
C VAL A 35 20.26 -11.70 24.60
N ALA A 36 19.07 -12.03 25.09
CA ALA A 36 17.82 -11.84 24.35
C ALA A 36 17.53 -10.35 24.08
N GLU A 37 17.72 -9.46 25.06
CA GLU A 37 17.52 -8.01 24.91
C GLU A 37 18.50 -7.40 23.91
N GLY A 38 19.78 -7.79 23.99
CA GLY A 38 20.77 -7.39 23.00
C GLY A 38 20.49 -7.97 21.61
N GLY A 39 19.93 -9.18 21.55
CA GLY A 39 19.40 -9.78 20.34
C GLY A 39 18.26 -8.97 19.73
N VAL A 40 17.31 -8.49 20.55
CA VAL A 40 16.25 -7.56 20.11
C VAL A 40 16.87 -6.30 19.49
N ALA A 41 17.80 -5.64 20.18
CA ALA A 41 18.43 -4.44 19.65
C ALA A 41 19.13 -4.69 18.30
N ARG A 42 19.79 -5.85 18.16
CA ARG A 42 20.48 -6.24 16.92
C ARG A 42 19.50 -6.51 15.79
N ILE A 43 18.41 -7.25 16.04
CA ILE A 43 17.36 -7.52 15.04
C ILE A 43 16.68 -6.23 14.62
N LEU A 44 16.28 -5.35 15.55
CA LEU A 44 15.70 -4.05 15.21
C LEU A 44 16.64 -3.25 14.32
N THR A 45 17.93 -3.19 14.65
CA THR A 45 18.94 -2.51 13.82
C THR A 45 19.04 -3.13 12.43
N LEU A 46 19.10 -4.46 12.31
CA LEU A 46 19.16 -5.16 11.03
C LEU A 46 17.90 -4.93 10.18
N MET A 47 16.73 -4.88 10.80
CA MET A 47 15.45 -4.64 10.11
C MET A 47 15.29 -3.19 9.63
N THR A 48 15.96 -2.22 10.28
CA THR A 48 15.99 -0.82 9.81
C THR A 48 16.89 -0.59 8.59
N LYS A 49 17.70 -1.59 8.18
CA LYS A 49 18.53 -1.44 6.98
C LYS A 49 17.66 -1.38 5.73
N PRO A 50 18.00 -0.56 4.72
CA PRO A 50 17.18 -0.39 3.52
C PRO A 50 16.80 -1.71 2.83
N GLU A 51 17.74 -2.65 2.72
CA GLU A 51 17.56 -3.95 2.10
C GLU A 51 16.61 -4.89 2.85
N ASN A 52 16.42 -4.68 4.16
CA ASN A 52 15.58 -5.52 5.03
C ASN A 52 14.25 -4.85 5.39
N SER A 53 14.13 -3.53 5.21
CA SER A 53 12.94 -2.76 5.59
C SER A 53 11.64 -3.35 5.01
N VAL A 54 11.68 -3.84 3.77
CA VAL A 54 10.55 -4.51 3.12
C VAL A 54 10.02 -5.73 3.89
N LEU A 55 10.85 -6.40 4.69
CA LEU A 55 10.46 -7.57 5.49
C LEU A 55 9.51 -7.20 6.65
N LEU A 56 9.46 -5.93 7.06
CA LEU A 56 8.59 -5.47 8.15
C LEU A 56 7.09 -5.64 7.84
N THR A 57 6.70 -5.81 6.59
CA THR A 57 5.30 -6.08 6.21
C THR A 57 5.10 -7.51 5.71
N ARG A 58 6.06 -8.41 5.95
CA ARG A 58 6.06 -9.81 5.52
C ARG A 58 6.20 -10.72 6.72
N ASN A 59 5.44 -11.81 6.75
CA ASN A 59 5.45 -12.76 7.87
C ASN A 59 6.59 -13.77 7.77
N TYR A 60 7.22 -14.07 8.91
CA TYR A 60 8.18 -15.15 9.07
C TYR A 60 7.86 -15.92 10.35
N ASP A 61 7.23 -17.07 10.27
CA ASP A 61 6.84 -17.87 11.41
C ASP A 61 6.96 -19.36 11.06
N PRO A 62 8.19 -19.93 11.18
CA PRO A 62 8.42 -21.34 10.97
C PRO A 62 7.71 -22.19 12.02
N ILE A 63 7.62 -23.50 11.76
CA ILE A 63 7.06 -24.45 12.72
C ILE A 63 8.05 -24.68 13.87
N ASP A 64 7.57 -24.51 15.10
CA ASP A 64 8.29 -24.89 16.29
C ASP A 64 8.43 -26.42 16.35
N SER A 65 9.67 -26.88 16.34
CA SER A 65 10.00 -28.31 16.36
C SER A 65 9.50 -29.05 17.60
N LYS A 66 9.22 -28.32 18.69
CA LYS A 66 8.69 -28.92 19.94
C LYS A 66 7.19 -29.14 19.91
N THR A 67 6.43 -28.24 19.29
CA THR A 67 4.96 -28.26 19.34
C THR A 67 4.32 -28.69 18.02
N GLY A 68 5.08 -28.65 16.91
CA GLY A 68 4.54 -28.90 15.57
C GLY A 68 3.62 -27.77 15.07
N LYS A 69 3.60 -26.61 15.76
CA LYS A 69 2.78 -25.44 15.43
C LYS A 69 3.66 -24.21 15.22
N ASN A 70 3.11 -23.15 14.64
CA ASN A 70 3.79 -21.87 14.54
C ASN A 70 4.07 -21.26 15.93
N TYR A 71 5.08 -20.40 16.05
CA TYR A 71 5.43 -19.76 17.32
C TYR A 71 4.44 -18.66 17.74
N LEU A 72 3.91 -17.91 16.77
CA LEU A 72 3.01 -16.78 16.97
C LEU A 72 1.63 -17.07 16.34
N GLY A 73 0.55 -16.66 17.00
CA GLY A 73 -0.77 -16.63 16.38
C GLY A 73 -0.89 -15.55 15.30
N ALA A 74 -2.02 -15.54 14.58
CA ALA A 74 -2.32 -14.49 13.59
C ALA A 74 -2.40 -13.08 14.23
N ASP A 75 -2.70 -13.02 15.53
CA ASP A 75 -2.69 -11.80 16.36
C ASP A 75 -1.27 -11.39 16.81
N GLY A 76 -0.24 -12.14 16.43
CA GLY A 76 1.15 -11.91 16.81
C GLY A 76 1.45 -12.24 18.28
N ILE A 77 0.55 -12.92 18.99
CA ILE A 77 0.78 -13.33 20.38
C ILE A 77 1.43 -14.72 20.40
N PRO A 78 2.50 -14.96 21.19
CA PRO A 78 3.06 -16.30 21.32
C PRO A 78 2.04 -17.30 21.87
N LYS A 79 1.97 -18.49 21.27
CA LYS A 79 1.10 -19.63 21.65
C LYS A 79 -0.41 -19.44 21.51
N THR A 80 -0.89 -18.41 20.83
CA THR A 80 -2.30 -18.34 20.37
C THR A 80 -2.50 -19.07 19.03
N SER A 81 -1.44 -19.67 18.47
CA SER A 81 -1.36 -20.37 17.18
C SER A 81 -1.94 -21.79 17.19
N ASP A 82 -2.89 -22.09 18.07
CA ASP A 82 -3.25 -23.48 18.40
C ASP A 82 -3.78 -24.34 17.22
N ASP A 83 -3.98 -23.79 16.02
CA ASP A 83 -4.60 -24.51 14.90
C ASP A 83 -3.82 -24.51 13.57
N THR A 84 -2.65 -23.87 13.44
CA THR A 84 -1.91 -23.84 12.16
C THR A 84 -0.65 -24.70 12.15
N THR A 85 -0.59 -25.65 11.22
CA THR A 85 0.54 -26.59 11.01
C THR A 85 1.38 -26.22 9.78
N ILE A 86 1.09 -25.08 9.14
CA ILE A 86 1.75 -24.63 7.93
C ILE A 86 2.81 -23.60 8.30
N ALA A 87 4.07 -23.86 7.93
CA ALA A 87 5.14 -22.89 8.07
C ALA A 87 4.82 -21.65 7.23
N ILE A 88 4.92 -20.46 7.83
CA ILE A 88 4.72 -19.20 7.11
C ILE A 88 6.08 -18.58 6.92
N ASN A 89 6.48 -18.37 5.68
CA ASN A 89 7.74 -17.73 5.39
C ASN A 89 7.64 -16.94 4.09
N GLU A 90 7.19 -15.70 4.24
CA GLU A 90 7.09 -14.72 3.16
C GLU A 90 8.44 -14.00 2.92
N TRP A 91 9.48 -14.36 3.69
CA TRP A 91 10.82 -13.80 3.53
C TRP A 91 11.63 -14.56 2.47
N ILE A 92 11.32 -15.83 2.18
CA ILE A 92 12.00 -16.61 1.14
C ILE A 92 11.42 -16.28 -0.23
N THR A 93 12.00 -15.29 -0.90
CA THR A 93 12.01 -15.06 -2.35
C THR A 93 12.80 -13.76 -2.57
N PRO A 94 13.52 -13.57 -3.69
CA PRO A 94 13.89 -12.22 -4.10
C PRO A 94 12.60 -11.40 -4.14
N ILE A 95 12.56 -10.29 -3.42
CA ILE A 95 11.35 -9.47 -3.43
C ILE A 95 11.40 -8.67 -4.72
N THR A 96 10.59 -9.12 -5.68
CA THR A 96 10.47 -8.52 -7.00
C THR A 96 9.43 -7.43 -6.96
N PHE A 97 9.86 -6.21 -7.20
CA PHE A 97 8.97 -5.08 -7.42
C PHE A 97 8.75 -4.96 -8.93
N PRO A 98 7.54 -4.64 -9.40
CA PRO A 98 7.36 -4.28 -10.80
C PRO A 98 8.25 -3.09 -11.12
N CYS A 99 8.89 -3.11 -12.29
CA CYS A 99 9.57 -1.96 -12.87
C CYS A 99 10.81 -1.46 -12.09
N LEU A 100 11.17 -2.11 -10.98
CA LEU A 100 12.32 -1.79 -10.16
C LEU A 100 13.19 -3.04 -9.98
N PRO A 101 14.49 -2.89 -9.72
CA PRO A 101 15.36 -4.01 -9.40
C PRO A 101 14.82 -4.80 -8.20
N SER A 102 14.97 -6.12 -8.24
CA SER A 102 14.67 -6.95 -7.08
C SER A 102 15.56 -6.57 -5.91
N VAL A 103 14.98 -6.56 -4.71
CA VAL A 103 15.76 -6.44 -3.48
C VAL A 103 15.98 -7.84 -2.94
N SER A 104 17.22 -8.09 -2.52
CA SER A 104 17.63 -9.34 -1.87
C SER A 104 17.94 -9.05 -0.40
N PRO A 105 16.97 -9.22 0.50
CA PRO A 105 17.19 -9.02 1.93
C PRO A 105 18.25 -9.97 2.48
N ASN A 106 18.99 -9.54 3.49
CA ASN A 106 19.94 -10.41 4.19
C ASN A 106 19.22 -11.24 5.26
N ILE A 107 18.42 -12.21 4.80
CA ILE A 107 17.58 -13.07 5.64
C ILE A 107 18.45 -13.87 6.62
N THR A 108 19.60 -14.38 6.18
CA THR A 108 20.49 -15.18 7.03
C THR A 108 21.02 -14.39 8.22
N ALA A 109 21.32 -13.10 8.07
CA ALA A 109 21.71 -12.25 9.18
C ALA A 109 20.58 -12.04 10.21
N LEU A 110 19.32 -12.16 9.79
CA LEU A 110 18.14 -11.98 10.63
C LEU A 110 17.72 -13.28 11.34
N THR A 111 17.70 -14.40 10.62
CA THR A 111 17.14 -15.68 11.11
C THR A 111 18.19 -16.66 11.62
N GLY A 112 19.47 -16.41 11.33
CA GLY A 112 20.59 -17.18 11.84
C GLY A 112 20.77 -17.04 13.36
N SER A 113 21.34 -18.07 13.97
CA SER A 113 21.87 -17.97 15.33
C SER A 113 23.10 -17.07 15.32
N ASN A 114 23.06 -15.98 16.08
CA ASN A 114 24.08 -14.95 16.11
C ASN A 114 24.65 -14.80 17.52
N SER A 115 25.93 -14.47 17.63
CA SER A 115 26.59 -14.27 18.92
C SER A 115 26.41 -12.86 19.47
N ILE A 116 26.28 -12.77 20.80
CA ILE A 116 26.40 -11.51 21.54
C ILE A 116 27.08 -11.77 22.89
N GLY A 117 28.28 -11.23 23.06
CA GLY A 117 29.16 -11.63 24.16
C GLY A 117 29.43 -13.14 24.12
N ASN A 118 29.16 -13.83 25.23
CA ASN A 118 29.32 -15.28 25.36
C ASN A 118 28.03 -16.06 24.99
N GLY A 119 26.92 -15.37 24.76
CA GLY A 119 25.64 -16.00 24.43
C GLY A 119 25.32 -15.99 22.94
N GLN A 120 24.24 -16.66 22.58
CA GLN A 120 23.66 -16.71 21.24
C GLN A 120 22.22 -16.21 21.27
N PHE A 121 21.80 -15.49 20.25
CA PHE A 121 20.40 -15.09 20.07
C PHE A 121 19.91 -15.48 18.69
N GLN A 122 18.60 -15.67 18.56
CA GLN A 122 17.97 -16.02 17.29
C GLN A 122 16.58 -15.38 17.20
N LEU A 123 16.24 -14.84 16.02
CA LEU A 123 14.85 -14.51 15.70
C LEU A 123 14.11 -15.81 15.35
N LEU A 124 13.13 -16.17 16.18
CA LEU A 124 12.32 -17.38 15.98
C LEU A 124 11.13 -17.12 15.07
N ALA A 125 10.47 -15.97 15.23
CA ALA A 125 9.31 -15.60 14.44
C ALA A 125 9.09 -14.07 14.39
N TYR A 126 8.34 -13.65 13.38
CA TYR A 126 7.88 -12.31 13.10
C TYR A 126 6.50 -12.34 12.45
N ARG A 127 5.54 -11.58 13.00
CA ARG A 127 4.19 -11.42 12.43
C ARG A 127 3.85 -9.95 12.28
N TYR A 128 3.29 -9.59 11.12
CA TYR A 128 2.79 -8.25 10.84
C TYR A 128 1.25 -8.24 10.83
N ASP A 129 0.67 -7.33 11.63
CA ASP A 129 -0.76 -7.03 11.66
C ASP A 129 -1.01 -5.76 10.81
N ASN A 130 -1.64 -5.94 9.65
CA ASN A 130 -1.92 -4.87 8.71
C ASN A 130 -2.99 -3.87 9.18
N LEU A 131 -3.91 -4.30 10.04
CA LEU A 131 -4.98 -3.43 10.55
C LEU A 131 -4.44 -2.47 11.60
N LYS A 132 -3.55 -2.97 12.47
CA LYS A 132 -2.92 -2.16 13.53
C LYS A 132 -1.63 -1.50 13.08
N GLN A 133 -1.08 -1.91 11.94
CA GLN A 133 0.26 -1.53 11.46
C GLN A 133 1.33 -1.85 12.49
N THR A 134 1.30 -3.06 13.06
CA THR A 134 2.23 -3.49 14.11
C THR A 134 2.94 -4.78 13.74
N GLY A 135 4.23 -4.86 14.05
CA GLY A 135 5.03 -6.07 13.89
C GLY A 135 5.43 -6.66 15.24
N THR A 136 5.26 -7.95 15.45
CA THR A 136 5.73 -8.65 16.67
C THR A 136 6.87 -9.58 16.35
N PHE A 137 8.03 -9.34 16.96
CA PHE A 137 9.21 -10.23 16.93
C PHE A 137 9.17 -11.18 18.11
N LEU A 138 9.57 -12.43 17.90
CA LEU A 138 9.88 -13.39 18.96
C LEU A 138 11.35 -13.79 18.86
N ILE A 139 12.12 -13.46 19.89
CA ILE A 139 13.56 -13.66 19.93
C ILE A 139 13.93 -14.57 21.09
N SER A 140 14.79 -15.55 20.84
CA SER A 140 15.44 -16.33 21.88
C SER A 140 16.81 -15.75 22.20
N GLY A 141 17.18 -15.77 23.47
CA GLY A 141 18.54 -15.58 23.94
C GLY A 141 18.96 -16.78 24.77
N GLN A 142 20.13 -17.33 24.47
CA GLN A 142 20.73 -18.46 25.15
C GLN A 142 22.11 -18.08 25.67
N ASN A 143 22.33 -18.28 26.95
CA ASN A 143 23.65 -18.33 27.56
C ASN A 143 23.76 -19.64 28.34
N ASP A 144 24.85 -20.37 28.13
CA ASP A 144 25.04 -21.73 28.63
C ASP A 144 23.81 -22.64 28.34
N ASN A 145 23.20 -23.19 29.39
CA ASN A 145 22.06 -24.11 29.33
C ASN A 145 20.70 -23.42 29.55
N SER A 146 20.66 -22.08 29.65
CA SER A 146 19.43 -21.33 29.90
C SER A 146 18.97 -20.59 28.66
N ILE A 147 17.69 -20.73 28.29
CA ILE A 147 17.07 -20.03 27.16
C ILE A 147 15.94 -19.13 27.67
N VAL A 148 15.93 -17.89 27.21
CA VAL A 148 14.89 -16.89 27.47
C VAL A 148 14.26 -16.46 26.15
N TYR A 149 12.94 -16.25 26.16
CA TYR A 149 12.20 -15.76 25.00
C TYR A 149 11.61 -14.39 25.28
N LEU A 150 11.78 -13.45 24.35
CA LEU A 150 11.21 -12.12 24.39
C LEU A 150 10.32 -11.92 23.17
N ALA A 151 9.11 -11.43 23.38
CA ALA A 151 8.27 -10.92 22.31
C ALA A 151 8.20 -9.39 22.39
N VAL A 152 8.45 -8.74 21.26
CA VAL A 152 8.49 -7.28 21.15
C VAL A 152 7.59 -6.84 20.01
N THR A 153 6.57 -6.05 20.33
CA THR A 153 5.66 -5.47 19.35
C THR A 153 6.05 -4.02 19.09
N VAL A 154 6.18 -3.68 17.81
CA VAL A 154 6.53 -2.34 17.34
C VAL A 154 5.48 -1.79 16.39
N ALA A 155 5.30 -0.48 16.38
CA ALA A 155 4.55 0.21 15.33
C ALA A 155 5.39 0.27 14.05
N ILE A 156 4.77 -0.02 12.91
CA ILE A 156 5.39 0.02 11.59
C ILE A 156 4.76 1.17 10.80
N SER A 157 5.60 2.10 10.37
CA SER A 157 5.19 3.15 9.43
C SER A 157 5.54 2.70 8.01
N VAL A 158 4.51 2.55 7.17
CA VAL A 158 4.66 2.17 5.77
C VAL A 158 4.57 3.42 4.90
N THR A 159 5.60 3.67 4.09
CA THR A 159 5.54 4.68 3.04
C THR A 159 5.62 3.98 1.69
N ILE A 160 4.57 4.12 0.88
CA ILE A 160 4.60 3.61 -0.49
C ILE A 160 5.51 4.52 -1.31
N GLN A 161 6.54 3.94 -1.93
CA GLN A 161 7.41 4.65 -2.87
C GLN A 161 6.88 4.44 -4.28
N ASP A 162 7.14 5.43 -5.14
CA ASP A 162 6.82 5.37 -6.56
C ASP A 162 5.36 4.98 -6.83
N PHE A 163 4.43 5.44 -5.98
CA PHE A 163 3.02 5.13 -6.18
C PHE A 163 2.58 5.62 -7.57
N PRO A 164 1.90 4.78 -8.37
CA PRO A 164 1.45 5.14 -9.70
C PRO A 164 0.27 6.12 -9.61
N GLY A 165 0.55 7.42 -9.74
CA GLY A 165 -0.49 8.44 -9.84
C GLY A 165 -1.31 8.31 -11.12
N ALA A 166 -0.66 7.86 -12.20
CA ALA A 166 -1.27 7.56 -13.49
C ALA A 166 -0.76 6.23 -14.07
N ILE A 167 -1.68 5.42 -14.63
CA ILE A 167 -1.37 4.15 -15.31
C ILE A 167 -2.15 4.11 -16.62
N SER A 168 -1.52 3.59 -17.68
CA SER A 168 -2.22 3.00 -18.83
C SER A 168 -2.47 1.52 -18.60
N THR A 169 -3.74 1.12 -18.58
CA THR A 169 -4.17 -0.24 -18.22
C THR A 169 -4.43 -1.14 -19.43
N HIS A 170 -3.93 -0.77 -20.63
CA HIS A 170 -4.21 -1.41 -21.93
C HIS A 170 -4.37 -2.94 -21.88
N THR A 171 -5.50 -3.44 -22.42
CA THR A 171 -5.87 -4.85 -22.29
C THR A 171 -5.95 -5.69 -23.55
N THR A 172 -6.08 -5.23 -24.81
CA THR A 172 -5.82 -6.06 -26.02
C THR A 172 -6.17 -5.51 -27.43
N PHE A 173 -6.92 -4.41 -27.62
CA PHE A 173 -7.63 -4.19 -28.89
C PHE A 173 -7.17 -3.05 -29.82
N ASP A 174 -6.45 -2.03 -29.36
CA ASP A 174 -5.82 -1.00 -30.21
C ASP A 174 -4.43 -0.65 -29.64
N PRO A 175 -3.49 -0.04 -30.39
CA PRO A 175 -2.26 0.46 -29.80
C PRO A 175 -2.57 1.76 -29.07
N ASP A 176 -3.31 1.66 -27.98
CA ASP A 176 -3.68 2.79 -27.11
C ASP A 176 -2.45 3.23 -26.32
N ARG A 177 -2.23 4.55 -26.26
CA ARG A 177 -0.97 5.14 -25.83
C ARG A 177 -1.25 6.37 -24.99
N ILE A 178 -0.72 6.39 -23.77
CA ILE A 178 -0.72 7.60 -22.93
C ILE A 178 -0.35 8.82 -23.76
N GLU A 179 -1.27 9.79 -23.86
CA GLU A 179 -1.07 11.05 -24.58
C GLU A 179 -1.32 12.25 -23.65
N ILE A 180 -0.33 12.56 -22.81
CA ILE A 180 -0.43 13.67 -21.85
C ILE A 180 -0.32 15.04 -22.53
N GLN A 181 0.40 15.13 -23.66
CA GLN A 181 0.76 16.39 -24.32
C GLN A 181 1.41 17.38 -23.33
N THR A 182 0.85 18.58 -23.14
CA THR A 182 1.37 19.60 -22.22
C THR A 182 0.63 19.66 -20.89
N ARG A 183 -0.24 18.68 -20.58
CA ARG A 183 -1.04 18.68 -19.36
C ARG A 183 -0.18 18.52 -18.12
N ARG A 184 -0.52 19.28 -17.08
CA ARG A 184 0.19 19.21 -15.82
C ARG A 184 -0.26 18.00 -14.99
N ILE A 185 0.64 17.08 -14.69
CA ILE A 185 0.47 16.03 -13.68
C ILE A 185 1.37 16.37 -12.50
N ALA A 186 0.76 16.95 -11.46
CA ALA A 186 1.47 17.52 -10.32
C ALA A 186 1.38 16.64 -9.07
N GLY A 187 2.30 16.87 -8.12
CA GLY A 187 2.30 16.23 -6.81
C GLY A 187 3.40 15.18 -6.64
N LYS A 188 3.69 14.81 -5.38
CA LYS A 188 4.81 13.91 -5.06
C LYS A 188 4.65 12.51 -5.68
N ASN A 189 3.40 12.06 -5.84
CA ASN A 189 3.08 10.75 -6.39
C ASN A 189 2.64 10.83 -7.87
N ALA A 190 3.04 11.87 -8.60
CA ALA A 190 2.77 12.07 -10.03
C ALA A 190 3.54 11.11 -10.96
N ASN A 191 3.77 9.88 -10.51
CA ASN A 191 4.47 8.86 -11.29
C ASN A 191 3.54 8.29 -12.36
N ILE A 192 4.10 8.06 -13.54
CA ILE A 192 3.40 7.52 -14.70
C ILE A 192 4.00 6.16 -15.04
N TYR A 193 3.14 5.17 -15.21
CA TYR A 193 3.52 3.84 -15.69
C TYR A 193 2.86 3.57 -17.04
N PHE A 194 3.66 3.21 -18.03
CA PHE A 194 3.19 2.91 -19.38
C PHE A 194 3.79 1.61 -19.91
N ASP A 195 3.07 0.94 -20.80
CA ASP A 195 3.58 -0.23 -21.51
C ASP A 195 4.54 0.23 -22.63
N PRO A 196 5.85 -0.08 -22.56
CA PRO A 196 6.80 0.35 -23.60
C PRO A 196 6.49 -0.21 -24.98
N VAL A 197 5.69 -1.28 -25.08
CA VAL A 197 5.26 -1.86 -26.36
C VAL A 197 4.26 -0.95 -27.10
N THR A 198 3.46 -0.16 -26.38
CA THR A 198 2.45 0.72 -26.98
C THR A 198 2.88 2.19 -27.03
N ALA A 199 4.10 2.52 -26.62
CA ALA A 199 4.61 3.89 -26.61
C ALA A 199 4.59 4.59 -27.99
N PHE A 200 4.44 5.92 -27.99
CA PHE A 200 4.48 6.74 -29.22
C PHE A 200 5.81 6.64 -29.96
N ASN A 201 6.90 6.54 -29.21
CA ASN A 201 8.23 6.30 -29.73
C ASN A 201 8.70 4.94 -29.22
N ILE A 202 8.70 3.95 -30.13
CA ILE A 202 9.12 2.55 -29.88
C ILE A 202 10.63 2.38 -29.68
N SER A 203 11.31 3.42 -29.22
CA SER A 203 12.64 3.26 -28.61
C SER A 203 12.49 2.18 -27.53
N ASN A 204 13.38 1.17 -27.49
CA ASN A 204 13.36 0.10 -26.49
C ASN A 204 13.64 0.65 -25.08
N LEU A 205 12.72 1.44 -24.54
CA LEU A 205 12.82 2.05 -23.24
C LEU A 205 12.64 0.96 -22.20
N ASN A 206 13.55 0.96 -21.24
CA ASN A 206 13.53 0.07 -20.10
C ASN A 206 13.98 0.87 -18.88
N GLY A 207 13.26 0.70 -17.76
CA GLY A 207 13.51 1.41 -16.53
C GLY A 207 12.66 2.68 -16.42
N TYR A 208 13.29 3.78 -16.02
CA TYR A 208 12.59 5.00 -15.68
C TYR A 208 13.38 6.26 -16.01
N ALA A 209 12.67 7.39 -16.05
CA ALA A 209 13.24 8.73 -16.13
C ALA A 209 12.68 9.63 -15.04
N ILE A 210 13.57 10.18 -14.22
CA ILE A 210 13.24 11.19 -13.22
C ILE A 210 13.18 12.58 -13.86
N LYS A 211 12.48 13.51 -13.20
CA LYS A 211 12.45 14.93 -13.59
C LYS A 211 13.87 15.51 -13.61
N GLY A 212 14.19 16.28 -14.65
CA GLY A 212 15.51 16.85 -14.93
C GLY A 212 16.56 15.84 -15.43
N GLY A 213 16.20 14.57 -15.60
CA GLY A 213 17.11 13.52 -16.08
C GLY A 213 17.49 13.68 -17.56
N THR A 214 18.67 13.19 -17.94
CA THR A 214 19.17 13.29 -19.33
C THR A 214 18.34 12.51 -20.34
N ASN A 215 17.69 11.43 -19.91
CA ASN A 215 16.80 10.60 -20.74
C ASN A 215 15.32 11.07 -20.69
N ARG A 216 15.00 12.11 -19.93
CA ARG A 216 13.62 12.53 -19.66
C ARG A 216 12.83 12.89 -20.92
N SER A 217 13.45 13.57 -21.87
CA SER A 217 12.83 13.94 -23.15
C SER A 217 12.39 12.72 -23.97
N GLN A 218 13.13 11.62 -23.91
CA GLN A 218 12.76 10.37 -24.61
C GLN A 218 11.52 9.74 -23.97
N TYR A 219 11.44 9.76 -22.65
CA TYR A 219 10.29 9.24 -21.91
C TYR A 219 9.05 10.11 -22.07
N LEU A 220 9.20 11.44 -22.06
CA LEU A 220 8.11 12.38 -22.38
C LEU A 220 7.59 12.15 -23.80
N ALA A 221 8.46 11.97 -24.78
CA ALA A 221 8.05 11.64 -26.15
C ALA A 221 7.33 10.29 -26.26
N ALA A 222 7.70 9.30 -25.44
CA ALA A 222 7.06 7.98 -25.42
C ALA A 222 5.60 8.02 -24.94
N ILE A 223 5.25 8.98 -24.07
CA ILE A 223 3.89 9.20 -23.53
C ILE A 223 3.17 10.39 -24.18
N GLY A 224 3.50 10.68 -25.45
CA GLY A 224 2.81 11.72 -26.22
C GLY A 224 2.99 13.15 -25.67
N SER A 225 4.02 13.37 -24.85
CA SER A 225 4.34 14.64 -24.20
C SER A 225 5.61 15.30 -24.80
N ALA A 226 5.92 15.01 -26.07
CA ALA A 226 7.10 15.55 -26.74
C ALA A 226 7.12 17.09 -26.81
N SER A 227 5.97 17.74 -26.68
CA SER A 227 5.83 19.20 -26.63
C SER A 227 6.24 19.81 -25.29
N ASP A 228 6.38 19.02 -24.21
CA ASP A 228 6.92 19.49 -22.92
C ASP A 228 8.45 19.56 -22.96
N THR A 229 8.96 20.54 -23.71
CA THR A 229 10.41 20.76 -23.87
C THR A 229 11.10 21.28 -22.62
N THR A 230 10.33 21.75 -21.63
CA THR A 230 10.82 22.33 -20.38
C THR A 230 10.74 21.39 -19.18
N ASP A 231 10.22 20.16 -19.37
CA ASP A 231 10.01 19.16 -18.30
C ASP A 231 9.25 19.73 -17.10
N THR A 232 8.17 20.45 -17.42
CA THR A 232 7.32 21.15 -16.45
C THR A 232 5.95 20.51 -16.28
N SER A 233 5.57 19.64 -17.21
CA SER A 233 4.24 19.03 -17.23
C SER A 233 4.12 17.97 -16.13
N ILE A 234 5.12 17.12 -15.92
CA ILE A 234 5.01 15.96 -15.03
C ILE A 234 6.02 16.09 -13.88
N ASP A 235 5.52 16.15 -12.65
CA ASP A 235 6.37 16.28 -11.46
C ASP A 235 7.04 14.97 -11.04
N GLY A 236 6.43 13.81 -11.37
CA GLY A 236 6.90 12.49 -10.94
C GLY A 236 7.80 11.76 -11.95
N THR A 237 8.17 10.54 -11.59
CA THR A 237 9.00 9.63 -12.40
C THR A 237 8.15 8.94 -13.47
N ILE A 238 8.68 8.82 -14.69
CA ILE A 238 8.02 8.08 -15.78
C ILE A 238 8.68 6.71 -15.92
N PHE A 239 7.91 5.65 -15.75
CA PHE A 239 8.36 4.25 -15.79
C PHE A 239 7.91 3.59 -17.10
N ALA A 240 8.89 3.12 -17.87
CA ALA A 240 8.68 2.30 -19.07
C ALA A 240 8.46 0.84 -18.65
N CYS A 241 7.28 0.56 -18.11
CA CYS A 241 6.94 -0.73 -17.55
C CYS A 241 5.44 -0.91 -17.38
N LYS A 242 4.94 -2.05 -17.86
CA LYS A 242 3.55 -2.46 -17.71
C LYS A 242 3.26 -2.94 -16.29
N LEU A 243 2.34 -2.26 -15.61
CA LEU A 243 1.75 -2.74 -14.36
C LEU A 243 0.50 -3.57 -14.67
N GLN A 244 0.48 -4.84 -14.28
CA GLN A 244 -0.69 -5.69 -14.43
C GLN A 244 -1.60 -5.55 -13.21
N LEU A 245 -2.69 -4.80 -13.38
CA LEU A 245 -3.62 -4.54 -12.28
C LEU A 245 -4.58 -5.71 -12.07
N ASN A 246 -4.65 -6.20 -10.83
CA ASN A 246 -5.66 -7.15 -10.40
C ASN A 246 -6.62 -6.47 -9.40
N PHE A 247 -7.53 -5.66 -9.92
CA PHE A 247 -8.52 -4.93 -9.13
C PHE A 247 -9.92 -5.48 -9.42
N PRO A 248 -10.75 -5.81 -8.41
CA PRO A 248 -12.13 -6.24 -8.65
C PRO A 248 -13.00 -5.06 -9.12
N PHE A 249 -13.60 -5.16 -10.31
CA PHE A 249 -14.37 -4.08 -10.94
C PHE A 249 -15.83 -4.45 -11.27
N THR A 250 -16.35 -5.54 -10.71
CA THR A 250 -17.76 -5.92 -10.88
C THR A 250 -18.68 -4.91 -10.18
N ALA A 251 -19.68 -4.38 -10.90
CA ALA A 251 -20.66 -3.44 -10.34
C ALA A 251 -21.45 -4.06 -9.18
N GLN A 252 -21.59 -3.30 -8.09
CA GLN A 252 -22.23 -3.74 -6.86
C GLN A 252 -22.98 -2.58 -6.18
N GLY A 253 -23.88 -2.93 -5.26
CA GLY A 253 -24.51 -1.98 -4.37
C GLY A 253 -25.81 -1.36 -4.88
N THR A 254 -26.21 -0.25 -4.28
CA THR A 254 -27.50 0.41 -4.56
C THR A 254 -27.52 1.02 -5.95
N ASP A 255 -28.50 0.66 -6.77
CA ASP A 255 -28.68 1.21 -8.11
C ASP A 255 -29.34 2.59 -8.05
N LEU A 256 -28.62 3.59 -8.56
CA LEU A 256 -29.04 4.99 -8.65
C LEU A 256 -29.76 5.30 -9.98
N GLY A 257 -29.84 4.33 -10.89
CA GLY A 257 -30.35 4.53 -12.25
C GLY A 257 -29.41 5.42 -13.07
N ASP A 258 -29.98 6.28 -13.91
CA ASP A 258 -29.20 7.23 -14.74
C ASP A 258 -29.10 8.58 -14.04
N ILE A 259 -27.88 9.06 -13.81
CA ILE A 259 -27.63 10.39 -13.27
C ILE A 259 -27.49 11.35 -14.46
N THR A 260 -28.59 12.01 -14.80
CA THR A 260 -28.69 12.95 -15.92
C THR A 260 -29.30 14.26 -15.46
N ASP A 261 -29.08 15.37 -16.18
CA ASP A 261 -29.66 16.67 -15.83
C ASP A 261 -31.16 16.63 -15.49
N PRO A 262 -32.05 15.96 -16.26
CA PRO A 262 -33.48 15.88 -15.95
C PRO A 262 -33.82 15.05 -14.71
N ARG A 263 -32.94 14.12 -14.33
CA ARG A 263 -33.13 13.20 -13.19
C ARG A 263 -32.32 13.60 -11.96
N PHE A 264 -31.44 14.59 -12.09
CA PHE A 264 -30.54 15.00 -11.01
C PHE A 264 -31.29 15.45 -9.76
N SER A 265 -32.44 16.10 -9.92
CA SER A 265 -33.29 16.54 -8.80
C SER A 265 -33.86 15.39 -7.95
N LEU A 266 -33.82 14.15 -8.45
CA LEU A 266 -34.23 12.95 -7.70
C LEU A 266 -33.10 12.41 -6.81
N LEU A 267 -31.86 12.87 -7.01
CA LEU A 267 -30.73 12.61 -6.12
C LEU A 267 -30.90 13.46 -4.86
N SER A 268 -31.75 12.99 -3.94
CA SER A 268 -32.27 13.78 -2.83
C SER A 268 -31.27 14.01 -1.68
N LEU A 269 -30.14 13.29 -1.64
CA LEU A 269 -29.14 13.33 -0.56
C LEU A 269 -27.74 13.02 -1.10
N PRO A 270 -26.66 13.45 -0.40
CA PRO A 270 -25.31 13.01 -0.72
C PRO A 270 -25.22 11.48 -0.64
N LEU A 271 -24.36 10.89 -1.49
CA LEU A 271 -24.04 9.46 -1.37
C LEU A 271 -23.17 9.28 -0.12
N THR A 272 -23.57 8.44 0.83
CA THR A 272 -22.93 8.38 2.15
C THR A 272 -22.27 7.03 2.40
N GLY A 273 -21.06 7.06 2.95
CA GLY A 273 -20.39 5.87 3.47
C GLY A 273 -21.05 5.32 4.73
N THR A 274 -20.71 4.08 5.07
CA THR A 274 -21.19 3.37 6.26
C THR A 274 -20.01 2.96 7.12
N SER A 275 -20.15 3.06 8.44
CA SER A 275 -19.09 2.69 9.39
C SER A 275 -18.68 1.22 9.26
N GLY A 276 -17.38 0.98 9.20
CA GLY A 276 -16.77 -0.36 9.26
C GLY A 276 -16.82 -1.17 7.96
N GLN A 277 -17.38 -0.63 6.88
CA GLN A 277 -17.46 -1.33 5.59
C GLN A 277 -17.42 -0.36 4.41
N ILE A 278 -17.12 -0.88 3.22
CA ILE A 278 -17.20 -0.11 1.97
C ILE A 278 -18.67 -0.02 1.57
N THR A 279 -19.15 1.19 1.28
CA THR A 279 -20.49 1.39 0.72
C THR A 279 -20.40 1.41 -0.80
N HIS A 280 -21.24 0.61 -1.46
CA HIS A 280 -21.23 0.47 -2.91
C HIS A 280 -22.49 1.12 -3.51
N TYR A 281 -22.30 1.93 -4.55
CA TYR A 281 -23.37 2.49 -5.38
C TYR A 281 -23.09 2.18 -6.84
N GLN A 282 -24.14 1.99 -7.64
CA GLN A 282 -24.00 1.80 -9.07
C GLN A 282 -24.93 2.73 -9.85
N THR A 283 -24.52 3.15 -11.03
CA THR A 283 -25.31 3.94 -11.98
C THR A 283 -25.03 3.46 -13.39
N ASN A 284 -26.00 3.62 -14.31
CA ASN A 284 -25.73 3.29 -15.72
C ASN A 284 -25.01 4.41 -16.45
N LYS A 285 -25.19 5.67 -16.06
CA LYS A 285 -24.48 6.80 -16.66
C LYS A 285 -24.47 8.02 -15.77
N ILE A 286 -23.41 8.80 -15.90
CA ILE A 286 -23.31 10.16 -15.37
C ILE A 286 -23.17 11.09 -16.55
N ASP A 287 -24.17 11.94 -16.77
CA ASP A 287 -24.21 12.88 -17.88
C ASP A 287 -24.86 14.18 -17.41
N ILE A 288 -24.03 15.07 -16.86
CA ILE A 288 -24.50 16.25 -16.12
C ILE A 288 -23.78 17.54 -16.53
N THR A 289 -24.48 18.66 -16.38
CA THR A 289 -23.99 20.01 -16.66
C THR A 289 -24.29 20.95 -15.50
N ASP A 290 -23.28 21.65 -14.99
CA ASP A 290 -23.37 22.58 -13.86
C ASP A 290 -24.05 21.97 -12.61
N LYS A 291 -23.78 20.69 -12.33
CA LYS A 291 -24.32 19.96 -11.16
C LYS A 291 -23.21 19.43 -10.26
N VAL A 292 -23.54 19.26 -8.99
CA VAL A 292 -22.58 18.80 -7.99
C VAL A 292 -23.06 17.54 -7.27
N ILE A 293 -22.33 16.44 -7.46
CA ILE A 293 -22.51 15.19 -6.72
C ILE A 293 -21.59 15.23 -5.50
N ASN A 294 -22.18 15.31 -4.32
CA ASN A 294 -21.44 15.19 -3.06
C ASN A 294 -21.46 13.73 -2.61
N VAL A 295 -20.27 13.21 -2.29
CA VAL A 295 -20.09 11.89 -1.69
C VAL A 295 -19.47 12.07 -0.32
N ASP A 296 -20.23 11.78 0.73
CA ASP A 296 -19.78 11.90 2.12
C ASP A 296 -19.10 10.61 2.57
N THR A 297 -17.78 10.67 2.72
CA THR A 297 -16.95 9.54 3.16
C THR A 297 -16.59 9.59 4.65
N THR A 298 -17.25 10.45 5.43
CA THR A 298 -16.99 10.64 6.87
C THR A 298 -17.12 9.33 7.63
N ALA A 299 -18.21 8.60 7.40
CA ALA A 299 -18.50 7.35 8.10
C ALA A 299 -17.74 6.15 7.52
N GLY A 300 -17.30 6.21 6.25
CA GLY A 300 -16.57 5.12 5.62
C GLY A 300 -16.38 5.32 4.11
N PRO A 301 -15.61 4.44 3.45
CA PRO A 301 -15.36 4.53 2.01
C PRO A 301 -16.62 4.31 1.17
N VAL A 302 -16.66 4.95 -0.01
CA VAL A 302 -17.72 4.86 -1.01
C VAL A 302 -17.14 4.50 -2.38
N TYR A 303 -17.62 3.40 -2.96
CA TYR A 303 -17.28 2.98 -4.32
C TYR A 303 -18.48 3.23 -5.23
N LEU A 304 -18.30 4.11 -6.20
CA LEU A 304 -19.29 4.46 -7.22
C LEU A 304 -18.95 3.76 -8.53
N TYR A 305 -19.76 2.76 -8.88
CA TYR A 305 -19.66 2.01 -10.13
C TYR A 305 -20.48 2.67 -11.23
N ILE A 306 -19.89 2.86 -12.40
CA ILE A 306 -20.57 3.40 -13.58
C ILE A 306 -20.51 2.35 -14.68
N LYS A 307 -21.68 1.83 -15.08
CA LYS A 307 -21.80 0.86 -16.18
C LYS A 307 -21.69 1.63 -17.51
N GLY A 308 -20.47 1.85 -17.99
CA GLY A 308 -20.22 2.52 -19.27
C GLY A 308 -20.98 1.89 -20.44
N SER A 309 -21.19 2.66 -21.51
CA SER A 309 -21.88 2.19 -22.72
C SER A 309 -20.92 1.79 -23.83
N TYR A 310 -21.38 0.90 -24.70
CA TYR A 310 -20.78 0.59 -26.00
C TYR A 310 -21.43 1.35 -27.17
N LEU A 311 -22.49 2.13 -26.91
CA LEU A 311 -23.30 2.81 -27.93
C LEU A 311 -23.65 4.26 -27.51
N ASN A 312 -23.61 5.20 -28.47
CA ASN A 312 -24.21 6.55 -28.44
C ASN A 312 -23.70 7.62 -27.43
N LYS A 313 -22.39 7.78 -27.17
CA LYS A 313 -21.85 8.84 -26.26
C LYS A 313 -22.57 8.92 -24.89
N GLU A 314 -23.11 7.79 -24.41
CA GLU A 314 -23.71 7.72 -23.09
C GLU A 314 -22.71 7.00 -22.17
N GLY A 315 -22.39 7.53 -21.01
CA GLY A 315 -21.39 6.88 -20.15
C GLY A 315 -21.01 7.77 -18.99
N PHE A 316 -19.92 8.52 -19.14
CA PHE A 316 -19.44 9.44 -18.13
C PHE A 316 -19.02 10.77 -18.76
N HIS A 317 -19.84 11.80 -18.56
CA HIS A 317 -19.60 13.15 -19.05
C HIS A 317 -19.93 14.17 -17.96
N LEU A 318 -18.93 14.97 -17.59
CA LEU A 318 -19.10 16.13 -16.71
C LEU A 318 -18.86 17.40 -17.53
N ARG A 319 -19.86 18.28 -17.63
CA ARG A 319 -19.80 19.53 -18.41
C ARG A 319 -19.97 20.77 -17.55
N GLY A 320 -19.53 21.91 -18.09
CA GLY A 320 -19.62 23.20 -17.41
C GLY A 320 -18.78 23.22 -16.13
N ASP A 321 -19.36 23.65 -15.02
CA ASP A 321 -18.76 23.63 -13.68
C ASP A 321 -19.25 22.43 -12.85
N SER A 322 -19.54 21.29 -13.50
CA SER A 322 -19.98 20.09 -12.79
C SER A 322 -18.88 19.52 -11.90
N LYS A 323 -19.26 19.06 -10.70
CA LYS A 323 -18.31 18.52 -9.71
C LYS A 323 -18.75 17.17 -9.16
N ILE A 324 -17.82 16.24 -9.02
CA ILE A 324 -17.95 15.10 -8.10
C ILE A 324 -17.00 15.36 -6.94
N ARG A 325 -17.53 15.47 -5.73
CA ARG A 325 -16.75 15.86 -4.55
C ARG A 325 -16.77 14.78 -3.49
N ASN A 326 -15.60 14.29 -3.13
CA ASN A 326 -15.41 13.58 -1.87
C ASN A 326 -15.38 14.61 -0.72
N ILE A 327 -16.39 14.58 0.13
CA ILE A 327 -16.52 15.49 1.27
C ILE A 327 -16.42 14.72 2.58
N ARG A 328 -16.01 15.44 3.63
CA ARG A 328 -16.09 14.98 5.01
C ARG A 328 -16.73 16.06 5.88
N THR A 329 -17.60 15.64 6.79
CA THR A 329 -18.36 16.50 7.70
C THR A 329 -17.76 16.56 9.10
N ASP A 330 -16.71 15.78 9.38
CA ASP A 330 -15.98 15.73 10.64
C ASP A 330 -14.77 16.68 10.72
N GLY A 331 -14.57 17.52 9.70
CA GLY A 331 -13.47 18.48 9.63
C GLY A 331 -12.11 17.88 9.26
N GLN A 332 -12.02 16.58 8.97
CA GLN A 332 -10.82 15.97 8.41
C GLN A 332 -10.75 16.18 6.90
N LEU A 333 -9.55 16.16 6.33
CA LEU A 333 -9.39 16.22 4.87
C LEU A 333 -9.88 14.91 4.21
N PRO A 334 -10.61 14.98 3.09
CA PRO A 334 -10.98 13.80 2.31
C PRO A 334 -9.74 13.01 1.86
N ARG A 335 -9.79 11.69 1.95
CA ARG A 335 -8.71 10.80 1.49
C ARG A 335 -9.06 10.25 0.11
N VAL A 336 -8.10 10.25 -0.81
CA VAL A 336 -8.32 9.89 -2.23
C VAL A 336 -8.92 8.50 -2.41
N GLY A 337 -8.53 7.54 -1.57
CA GLY A 337 -9.02 6.16 -1.66
C GLY A 337 -10.36 5.90 -1.00
N ASP A 338 -10.89 6.87 -0.25
CA ASP A 338 -12.22 6.76 0.35
C ASP A 338 -13.33 6.96 -0.69
N LEU A 339 -13.10 7.71 -1.77
CA LEU A 339 -13.99 7.77 -2.93
C LEU A 339 -13.34 7.07 -4.11
N ARG A 340 -13.94 5.97 -4.58
CA ARG A 340 -13.51 5.29 -5.81
C ARG A 340 -14.59 5.38 -6.87
N ILE A 341 -14.23 5.89 -8.04
CA ILE A 341 -15.08 5.97 -9.23
C ILE A 341 -14.59 4.89 -10.18
N ILE A 342 -15.40 3.86 -10.40
CA ILE A 342 -15.04 2.66 -11.15
C ILE A 342 -15.94 2.58 -12.38
N ILE A 343 -15.37 2.81 -13.55
CA ILE A 343 -16.06 2.72 -14.83
C ILE A 343 -15.81 1.33 -15.41
N LEU A 344 -16.90 0.63 -15.71
CA LEU A 344 -16.89 -0.74 -16.18
C LEU A 344 -17.80 -0.91 -17.39
N TYR A 345 -17.42 -1.77 -18.31
CA TYR A 345 -18.19 -2.05 -19.52
C TYR A 345 -18.59 -3.52 -19.54
N SER A 346 -19.87 -3.79 -19.84
CA SER A 346 -20.41 -5.13 -19.95
C SER A 346 -21.06 -5.32 -21.31
N GLY A 347 -20.53 -6.20 -22.16
CA GLY A 347 -21.05 -6.43 -23.51
C GLY A 347 -19.96 -6.51 -24.58
N SER A 348 -20.37 -6.37 -25.84
CA SER A 348 -19.48 -6.32 -27.01
C SER A 348 -19.54 -4.96 -27.68
N GLY A 349 -18.40 -4.47 -28.17
CA GLY A 349 -18.27 -3.19 -28.88
C GLY A 349 -17.03 -2.41 -28.45
N THR A 350 -16.90 -1.17 -28.96
CA THR A 350 -15.85 -0.24 -28.52
C THR A 350 -16.35 0.56 -27.30
N PRO A 351 -15.72 0.40 -26.13
CA PRO A 351 -16.13 1.11 -24.93
C PRO A 351 -15.93 2.62 -25.12
N GLN A 352 -16.88 3.42 -24.62
CA GLN A 352 -16.82 4.87 -24.78
C GLN A 352 -15.92 5.50 -23.73
N SER A 353 -15.04 6.42 -24.16
CA SER A 353 -14.19 7.18 -23.23
C SER A 353 -15.02 7.94 -22.17
N ALA A 354 -14.41 8.19 -21.02
CA ALA A 354 -14.95 9.06 -19.99
C ALA A 354 -14.43 10.50 -20.20
N TYR A 355 -15.32 11.50 -20.13
CA TYR A 355 -14.99 12.87 -20.50
C TYR A 355 -15.22 13.88 -19.37
N LEU A 356 -14.24 14.76 -19.16
CA LEU A 356 -14.43 16.02 -18.42
C LEU A 356 -14.31 17.18 -19.41
N TYR A 357 -15.27 18.07 -19.43
CA TYR A 357 -15.27 19.26 -20.28
C TYR A 357 -15.16 20.54 -19.45
N ASN A 358 -14.73 21.64 -20.09
CA ASN A 358 -14.75 22.98 -19.52
C ASN A 358 -14.04 23.03 -18.15
N THR A 359 -14.71 23.47 -17.10
CA THR A 359 -14.18 23.59 -15.73
C THR A 359 -14.66 22.45 -14.84
N ALA A 360 -15.14 21.33 -15.42
CA ALA A 360 -15.61 20.21 -14.63
C ALA A 360 -14.49 19.65 -13.74
N CYS A 361 -14.87 19.09 -12.59
CA CYS A 361 -13.91 18.65 -11.59
C CYS A 361 -14.31 17.36 -10.87
N ILE A 362 -13.32 16.52 -10.60
CA ILE A 362 -13.41 15.37 -9.69
C ILE A 362 -12.45 15.61 -8.52
N GLN A 363 -12.96 15.70 -7.29
CA GLN A 363 -12.18 16.05 -6.10
C GLN A 363 -11.93 14.86 -5.17
N ASN A 364 -10.65 14.68 -4.83
CA ASN A 364 -10.11 13.71 -3.88
C ASN A 364 -10.65 12.29 -4.12
N ALA A 365 -10.51 11.80 -5.34
CA ALA A 365 -11.04 10.50 -5.75
C ALA A 365 -10.01 9.64 -6.50
N PHE A 366 -10.15 8.33 -6.37
CA PHE A 366 -9.49 7.37 -7.25
C PHE A 366 -10.42 7.06 -8.42
N LEU A 367 -10.00 7.35 -9.65
CA LEU A 367 -10.73 7.02 -10.87
C LEU A 367 -10.09 5.83 -11.57
N TYR A 368 -10.90 4.84 -11.89
CA TYR A 368 -10.48 3.64 -12.62
C TYR A 368 -11.37 3.40 -13.84
N ASN A 369 -10.77 3.38 -15.03
CA ASN A 369 -11.44 3.13 -16.30
C ASN A 369 -10.60 2.15 -17.16
N ARG A 370 -10.69 0.86 -16.87
CA ARG A 370 -9.76 -0.13 -17.45
C ARG A 370 -9.80 -0.21 -18.97
N ASP A 371 -11.01 -0.12 -19.51
CA ASP A 371 -11.31 -0.55 -20.88
C ASP A 371 -11.44 0.63 -21.84
N ALA A 372 -11.38 1.90 -21.39
CA ALA A 372 -11.50 3.05 -22.28
C ALA A 372 -10.67 4.24 -21.79
N ASP A 373 -10.41 5.18 -22.70
CA ASP A 373 -9.72 6.44 -22.39
C ASP A 373 -10.44 7.26 -21.30
N PHE A 374 -9.64 8.00 -20.55
CA PHE A 374 -10.08 9.16 -19.79
C PHE A 374 -9.63 10.42 -20.51
N LYS A 375 -10.59 11.16 -21.05
CA LYS A 375 -10.39 12.36 -21.86
C LYS A 375 -10.63 13.61 -21.04
N LEU A 376 -9.58 14.39 -20.92
CA LEU A 376 -9.67 15.73 -20.38
C LEU A 376 -9.84 16.68 -21.57
N GLU A 377 -11.03 17.27 -21.69
CA GLU A 377 -11.36 18.34 -22.64
C GLU A 377 -11.58 19.67 -21.90
N THR A 378 -10.87 19.83 -20.78
CA THR A 378 -11.08 20.91 -19.82
C THR A 378 -10.25 22.16 -20.14
N SER A 379 -10.71 23.31 -19.68
CA SER A 379 -10.07 24.61 -19.83
C SER A 379 -10.20 25.41 -18.52
N GLY A 380 -9.08 25.84 -17.95
CA GLY A 380 -9.06 26.60 -16.69
C GLY A 380 -9.24 25.77 -15.42
N ASP A 381 -9.18 26.45 -14.27
CA ASP A 381 -9.23 25.84 -12.94
C ASP A 381 -10.60 25.22 -12.69
N GLY A 382 -10.70 23.89 -12.63
CA GLY A 382 -11.95 23.21 -12.30
C GLY A 382 -12.05 22.83 -10.83
N CYS A 383 -10.95 22.31 -10.28
CA CYS A 383 -10.85 21.95 -8.88
C CYS A 383 -10.28 23.11 -8.06
N GLU A 384 -10.67 23.16 -6.78
CA GLU A 384 -10.26 24.22 -5.85
C GLU A 384 -8.81 24.07 -5.36
N SER A 385 -8.11 22.99 -5.77
CA SER A 385 -6.73 22.76 -5.36
C SER A 385 -5.74 23.64 -6.15
N PRO A 386 -4.54 23.90 -5.58
CA PRO A 386 -3.53 24.69 -6.27
C PRO A 386 -3.03 23.97 -7.52
N GLY A 387 -2.93 24.68 -8.65
CA GLY A 387 -2.20 24.19 -9.83
C GLY A 387 -3.03 23.88 -11.07
N ASN A 388 -4.23 24.43 -11.19
CA ASN A 388 -5.05 24.33 -12.40
C ASN A 388 -5.39 22.88 -12.78
N SER A 389 -6.06 22.18 -11.87
CA SER A 389 -6.47 20.78 -12.04
C SER A 389 -7.98 20.66 -12.33
N ASN A 390 -8.33 19.58 -13.02
CA ASN A 390 -9.72 19.11 -13.17
C ASN A 390 -9.93 17.75 -12.51
N LEU A 391 -8.86 17.14 -12.01
CA LEU A 391 -8.93 15.98 -11.16
C LEU A 391 -7.91 16.12 -10.04
N ASP A 392 -8.40 16.08 -8.81
CA ASP A 392 -7.57 15.94 -7.61
C ASP A 392 -7.69 14.50 -7.14
N GLY A 393 -6.63 13.70 -7.27
CA GLY A 393 -6.79 12.27 -7.04
C GLY A 393 -5.77 11.38 -7.73
N VAL A 394 -6.18 10.19 -8.13
CA VAL A 394 -5.36 9.20 -8.84
C VAL A 394 -6.19 8.66 -10.00
N VAL A 395 -5.57 8.48 -11.17
CA VAL A 395 -6.30 8.06 -12.40
C VAL A 395 -5.62 6.88 -13.06
N TRP A 396 -6.30 5.75 -13.10
CA TRP A 396 -5.87 4.58 -13.87
C TRP A 396 -6.89 4.34 -14.96
N ALA A 397 -6.51 4.62 -16.20
CA ALA A 397 -7.37 4.44 -17.35
C ALA A 397 -6.64 3.59 -18.39
N GLU A 398 -7.34 3.10 -19.42
CA GLU A 398 -6.68 2.52 -20.58
C GLU A 398 -5.66 3.51 -21.14
N ASP A 399 -6.13 4.73 -21.37
CA ASP A 399 -5.37 5.84 -21.89
C ASP A 399 -5.79 7.14 -21.17
N LEU A 400 -4.83 8.05 -21.01
CA LEU A 400 -5.05 9.42 -20.59
C LEU A 400 -4.81 10.31 -21.80
N GLN A 401 -5.89 10.75 -22.42
CA GLN A 401 -5.84 11.53 -23.65
C GLN A 401 -6.21 12.98 -23.42
N ASN A 402 -5.55 13.83 -24.20
CA ASN A 402 -5.88 15.24 -24.32
C ASN A 402 -6.44 15.56 -25.71
N THR A 403 -7.55 16.29 -25.76
CA THR A 403 -8.13 16.77 -27.03
C THR A 403 -8.07 18.29 -27.19
N ASN A 404 -7.50 19.04 -26.23
CA ASN A 404 -7.35 20.50 -26.31
C ASN A 404 -5.95 21.01 -25.89
N THR A 405 -5.58 22.23 -26.25
CA THR A 405 -4.22 22.77 -25.99
C THR A 405 -4.03 23.40 -24.60
N ASN A 406 -4.95 23.16 -23.65
CA ASN A 406 -4.87 23.81 -22.33
C ASN A 406 -3.99 23.02 -21.35
N ASN A 407 -3.29 23.74 -20.47
CA ASN A 407 -2.37 23.17 -19.48
C ASN A 407 -3.05 22.68 -18.19
N THR A 408 -4.39 22.53 -18.22
CA THR A 408 -5.10 21.97 -17.08
C THR A 408 -4.74 20.50 -16.91
N GLY A 409 -4.80 19.97 -15.70
CA GLY A 409 -4.43 18.56 -15.54
C GLY A 409 -4.87 17.90 -14.26
N ILE A 410 -3.98 17.06 -13.74
CA ILE A 410 -4.26 16.15 -12.65
C ILE A 410 -3.34 16.50 -11.49
N ASN A 411 -3.91 16.76 -10.32
CA ASN A 411 -3.15 16.95 -9.09
C ASN A 411 -3.21 15.66 -8.28
N ILE A 412 -2.08 14.97 -8.15
CA ILE A 412 -1.99 13.73 -7.40
C ILE A 412 -1.72 14.03 -5.93
N SER A 413 -2.60 13.51 -5.05
CA SER A 413 -2.45 13.69 -3.60
C SER A 413 -1.13 13.12 -3.09
N ASP A 414 -0.50 13.85 -2.17
CA ASP A 414 0.69 13.40 -1.45
C ASP A 414 0.36 12.21 -0.52
N ASN A 415 -0.88 12.13 -0.03
CA ASN A 415 -1.34 11.06 0.86
C ASN A 415 -2.18 10.02 0.10
N VAL A 416 -1.50 8.95 -0.32
CA VAL A 416 -2.10 7.79 -1.01
C VAL A 416 -2.29 6.57 -0.09
N LEU A 417 -2.19 6.73 1.24
CA LEU A 417 -2.28 5.61 2.18
C LEU A 417 -3.64 4.90 2.14
N SER A 418 -4.73 5.62 1.84
CA SER A 418 -6.06 5.04 1.62
C SER A 418 -6.16 4.14 0.38
N LEU A 419 -5.10 4.08 -0.45
CA LEU A 419 -4.97 3.23 -1.64
C LEU A 419 -3.92 2.13 -1.44
N SER A 420 -3.54 1.83 -0.19
CA SER A 420 -2.52 0.82 0.12
C SER A 420 -2.89 -0.58 -0.39
N ASP A 421 -4.19 -0.91 -0.44
CA ASP A 421 -4.68 -2.15 -1.03
C ASP A 421 -4.29 -2.26 -2.51
N LEU A 422 -4.36 -1.16 -3.26
CA LEU A 422 -3.96 -1.14 -4.67
C LEU A 422 -2.44 -1.20 -4.83
N ALA A 423 -1.69 -0.47 -4.01
CA ALA A 423 -0.23 -0.54 -4.01
C ALA A 423 0.28 -1.97 -3.70
N ASN A 424 -0.40 -2.66 -2.77
CA ASN A 424 -0.11 -4.05 -2.44
C ASN A 424 -0.44 -5.01 -3.58
N SER A 425 -1.44 -4.71 -4.41
CA SER A 425 -1.82 -5.56 -5.56
C SER A 425 -0.71 -5.69 -6.60
N PHE A 426 0.14 -4.67 -6.71
CA PHE A 426 1.31 -4.67 -7.58
C PHE A 426 2.57 -5.17 -6.90
N ASN A 427 2.58 -5.35 -5.58
CA ASN A 427 3.81 -5.47 -4.81
C ASN A 427 4.74 -4.27 -5.05
N LEU A 428 4.24 -3.04 -4.93
CA LEU A 428 5.08 -1.83 -5.04
C LEU A 428 6.12 -1.75 -3.92
N TYR A 429 7.21 -1.05 -4.20
CA TYR A 429 8.25 -0.82 -3.20
C TYR A 429 7.69 0.01 -2.05
N THR A 430 7.78 -0.55 -0.84
CA THR A 430 7.39 0.12 0.39
C THR A 430 8.62 0.32 1.24
N ASN A 431 8.83 1.57 1.68
CA ASN A 431 9.83 1.88 2.69
C ASN A 431 9.15 1.78 4.04
N ASN A 432 9.41 0.69 4.75
CA ASN A 432 8.85 0.43 6.06
C ASN A 432 9.84 0.86 7.14
N LYS A 433 9.33 1.53 8.17
CA LYS A 433 10.13 1.98 9.30
C LYS A 433 9.54 1.51 10.60
N ILE A 434 10.40 1.15 11.53
CA ILE A 434 9.99 0.93 12.92
C ILE A 434 9.80 2.31 13.56
N GLY A 435 8.58 2.57 14.04
CA GLY A 435 8.23 3.81 14.73
C GLY A 435 8.57 3.73 16.22
N SER A 436 7.69 3.12 17.00
CA SER A 436 7.84 3.00 18.46
C SER A 436 7.64 1.55 18.92
N ILE A 437 8.25 1.21 20.06
CA ILE A 437 7.98 -0.05 20.75
C ILE A 437 6.65 0.11 21.51
N GLN A 438 5.68 -0.73 21.19
CA GLN A 438 4.37 -0.73 21.84
C GLN A 438 4.30 -1.72 23.00
N LYS A 439 4.98 -2.86 22.88
CA LYS A 439 4.95 -3.92 23.88
C LYS A 439 6.28 -4.64 23.97
N TRP A 440 6.68 -4.98 25.18
CA TRP A 440 7.86 -5.79 25.47
C TRP A 440 7.51 -6.79 26.56
N GLN A 441 7.58 -8.08 26.27
CA GLN A 441 7.15 -9.10 27.22
C GLN A 441 8.01 -10.36 27.13
N ARG A 442 8.34 -10.91 28.30
CA ARG A 442 9.02 -12.20 28.43
C ARG A 442 8.01 -13.34 28.35
N TYR A 443 8.40 -14.40 27.65
CA TYR A 443 7.59 -15.61 27.49
C TYR A 443 8.35 -16.86 27.94
N LYS A 444 7.57 -17.90 28.26
CA LYS A 444 8.06 -19.26 28.47
C LYS A 444 7.42 -20.14 27.39
N LEU A 445 8.25 -20.61 26.46
CA LEU A 445 7.83 -21.53 25.40
C LEU A 445 7.79 -22.98 25.89
#